data_AF-G7EII2-F1
#
_entry.id   AF-G7EII2-F1
#
_cell.length_a   1.000
_cell.length_b   1.000
_cell.length_c   1.000
_cell.angle_alpha   90.00
_cell.angle_beta   90.00
_cell.angle_gamma   90.00
#
_symmetry.space_group_name_H-M   'P 1'
#
loop_
_entity.id
_entity.type
_entity.pdbx_description
1 polymer ?
#
loop_
_entity_poly.entity_id
_entity_poly.type
_entity_poly.pdbx_seq_one_letter_code
_entity_poly.pdbx_strand_id
1 'polypeptide(L)'
;MYPQRRCYPGLKHSPRHILVAQQLANWIDSPRSTAFGTKKVIKGGALSKLKDKKGIIFIMNGWGSTDHIDLWDGEYLKGGNTDWLNLGDEIWFWEILV
;
A
#
# COMPACT_ATOMS: atom_id res chain seq x y z
N MET A 1 14.05 13.79 -0.90
CA MET A 1 13.46 13.89 -2.26
C MET A 1 13.67 12.54 -2.95
N TYR A 2 12.65 11.68 -3.01
CA TYR A 2 12.80 10.38 -3.67
C TYR A 2 13.02 10.60 -5.17
N PRO A 3 14.02 9.97 -5.82
CA PRO A 3 14.16 10.05 -7.27
C PRO A 3 12.84 9.61 -7.91
N GLN A 4 12.42 10.28 -8.98
CA GLN A 4 11.19 9.96 -9.73
C GLN A 4 11.33 8.61 -10.45
N ARG A 5 11.42 7.51 -9.69
CA ARG A 5 11.49 6.14 -10.20
C ARG A 5 10.11 5.81 -10.78
N ARG A 6 10.02 5.97 -12.09
CA ARG A 6 8.82 5.78 -12.90
C ARG A 6 9.14 4.79 -14.00
N CYS A 7 8.40 3.67 -14.04
CA CYS A 7 8.62 2.50 -14.90
C CYS A 7 10.02 1.88 -14.80
N TYR A 8 10.08 0.55 -15.00
CA TYR A 8 11.38 -0.08 -15.16
C TYR A 8 12.02 0.37 -16.48
N PRO A 9 13.35 0.61 -16.50
CA PRO A 9 14.06 0.91 -17.73
C PRO A 9 13.76 -0.12 -18.82
N GLY A 10 13.49 0.35 -20.04
CA GLY A 10 13.23 -0.51 -21.20
C GLY A 10 11.76 -0.88 -21.45
N LEU A 11 10.84 -0.69 -20.49
CA LEU A 11 9.44 -1.15 -20.65
C LEU A 11 8.51 -0.22 -21.45
N LYS A 12 8.99 0.89 -22.03
CA LYS A 12 8.26 1.80 -22.96
C LYS A 12 6.78 2.14 -22.61
N HIS A 13 6.33 2.01 -21.37
CA HIS A 13 4.95 2.30 -20.97
C HIS A 13 4.62 3.80 -21.11
N SER A 14 3.40 4.09 -21.60
CA SER A 14 2.84 5.43 -21.70
C SER A 14 1.34 5.40 -21.32
N PRO A 15 0.91 6.07 -20.23
CA PRO A 15 1.73 6.87 -19.33
C PRO A 15 2.67 6.01 -18.47
N ARG A 16 3.74 6.63 -17.95
CA ARG A 16 4.63 5.97 -17.00
C ARG A 16 3.96 5.82 -15.63
N HIS A 17 4.22 4.71 -14.92
CA HIS A 17 3.66 4.43 -13.60
C HIS A 17 4.70 4.52 -12.47
N ILE A 18 4.21 4.74 -11.25
CA ILE A 18 5.01 4.78 -10.02
C ILE A 18 5.63 3.41 -9.75
N LEU A 19 6.90 3.37 -9.32
CA LEU A 19 7.56 2.13 -8.87
C LEU A 19 7.71 2.02 -7.35
N VAL A 20 7.77 3.16 -6.65
CA VAL A 20 8.05 3.18 -5.21
C VAL A 20 6.73 3.10 -4.44
N ALA A 21 6.59 2.10 -3.56
CA ALA A 21 5.38 1.86 -2.76
C ALA A 21 4.96 3.11 -1.96
N GLN A 22 5.87 3.75 -1.22
CA GLN A 22 5.56 5.00 -0.49
C GLN A 22 5.06 6.12 -1.41
N GLN A 23 5.65 6.28 -2.60
CA GLN A 23 5.18 7.31 -3.54
C GLN A 23 3.77 7.01 -4.05
N LEU A 24 3.45 5.73 -4.25
CA LEU A 24 2.12 5.32 -4.68
C LEU A 24 1.10 5.53 -3.56
N ALA A 25 1.43 5.11 -2.33
CA ALA A 25 0.63 5.35 -1.13
C ALA A 25 0.35 6.84 -0.91
N ASN A 26 1.38 7.70 -1.02
CA ASN A 26 1.23 9.15 -0.90
C ASN A 26 0.37 9.75 -2.02
N TRP A 27 0.45 9.21 -3.24
CA TRP A 27 -0.41 9.66 -4.34
C TRP A 27 -1.87 9.25 -4.12
N ILE A 28 -2.12 8.01 -3.68
CA ILE A 28 -3.46 7.52 -3.31
C ILE A 28 -4.09 8.42 -2.25
N ASP A 29 -3.32 8.82 -1.23
CA ASP A 29 -3.77 9.69 -0.13
C ASP A 29 -3.84 11.19 -0.49
N SER A 30 -3.38 11.56 -1.69
CA SER A 30 -3.33 12.97 -2.06
C SER A 30 -4.71 13.53 -2.43
N PRO A 31 -4.98 14.84 -2.25
CA PRO A 31 -6.24 15.46 -2.67
C PRO A 31 -6.55 15.35 -4.17
N ARG A 32 -5.54 15.00 -4.99
CA ARG A 32 -5.70 14.80 -6.45
C ARG A 32 -6.29 13.44 -6.80
N SER A 33 -6.33 12.52 -5.84
CA SER A 33 -6.79 11.15 -6.03
C SER A 33 -8.14 10.97 -5.35
N THR A 34 -9.21 10.97 -6.14
CA THR A 34 -10.58 10.93 -5.62
C THR A 34 -11.23 9.54 -5.75
N ALA A 35 -10.50 8.56 -6.30
CA ALA A 35 -11.01 7.23 -6.61
C ALA A 35 -10.91 6.24 -5.43
N PHE A 36 -10.20 6.59 -4.36
CA PHE A 36 -9.93 5.69 -3.23
C PHE A 36 -10.70 6.12 -1.99
N GLY A 37 -10.93 5.17 -1.08
CA GLY A 37 -11.56 5.43 0.21
C GLY A 37 -10.72 6.34 1.11
N THR A 38 -11.21 6.62 2.31
CA THR A 38 -10.44 7.37 3.32
C THR A 38 -9.33 6.50 3.92
N LYS A 39 -8.12 7.04 4.00
CA LYS A 39 -6.98 6.36 4.65
C LYS A 39 -7.24 6.14 6.14
N LYS A 40 -7.01 4.91 6.60
CA LYS A 40 -6.88 4.56 8.02
C LYS A 40 -5.42 4.24 8.31
N VAL A 41 -4.88 4.78 9.40
CA VAL A 41 -3.52 4.46 9.87
C VAL A 41 -3.63 3.56 11.10
N ILE A 42 -2.98 2.41 11.05
CA ILE A 42 -3.01 1.39 12.10
C ILE A 42 -1.58 1.16 12.59
N LYS A 43 -1.38 1.31 13.90
CA LYS A 43 -0.14 0.96 14.60
C LYS A 43 -0.40 -0.29 15.44
N GLY A 44 0.24 -1.39 15.06
CA GLY A 44 0.09 -2.70 15.70
C GLY A 44 -1.31 -3.35 15.54
N GLY A 45 -1.32 -4.69 15.53
CA GLY A 45 -2.55 -5.49 15.49
C GLY A 45 -3.37 -5.30 14.20
N ALA A 46 -2.73 -5.04 13.07
CA ALA A 46 -3.43 -4.82 11.81
C ALA A 46 -4.20 -6.06 11.33
N LEU A 47 -3.64 -7.27 11.51
CA LEU A 47 -4.32 -8.52 11.16
C LEU A 47 -5.71 -8.66 11.78
N SER A 48 -5.83 -8.40 13.09
CA SER A 48 -7.13 -8.49 13.77
C SER A 48 -8.07 -7.34 13.40
N LYS A 49 -7.54 -6.12 13.26
CA LYS A 49 -8.33 -4.92 12.92
C LYS A 49 -8.86 -4.92 11.48
N LEU A 50 -8.17 -5.61 10.56
CA LEU A 50 -8.50 -5.66 9.15
C LEU A 50 -9.16 -6.96 8.72
N LYS A 51 -9.40 -7.89 9.64
CA LYS A 51 -10.15 -9.11 9.37
C LYS A 51 -11.51 -8.77 8.75
N ASP A 52 -11.88 -9.53 7.72
CA ASP A 52 -13.14 -9.39 6.95
C ASP A 52 -13.30 -8.05 6.20
N LYS A 53 -12.29 -7.18 6.22
CA LYS A 53 -12.25 -5.93 5.45
C LYS A 53 -11.46 -6.11 4.17
N LYS A 54 -11.90 -5.51 3.08
CA LYS A 54 -11.21 -5.58 1.78
C LYS A 54 -10.67 -4.22 1.41
N GLY A 55 -9.50 -4.16 0.81
CA GLY A 55 -8.92 -2.88 0.44
C GLY A 55 -7.49 -2.92 -0.06
N ILE A 56 -6.94 -1.73 -0.20
CA ILE A 56 -5.52 -1.52 -0.48
C ILE A 56 -4.81 -1.34 0.84
N ILE A 57 -3.65 -1.98 0.98
CA ILE A 57 -2.82 -1.90 2.16
C ILE A 57 -1.41 -1.45 1.80
N PHE A 58 -0.87 -0.54 2.59
CA PHE A 58 0.53 -0.12 2.53
C PHE A 58 1.20 -0.42 3.88
N ILE A 59 2.31 -1.14 3.82
CA ILE A 59 3.12 -1.55 4.96
C ILE A 59 4.37 -0.67 4.95
N MET A 60 4.42 0.29 5.87
CA MET A 60 5.53 1.22 6.00
C MET A 60 6.69 0.55 6.75
N ASN A 61 7.91 0.62 6.20
CA ASN A 61 9.13 0.10 6.85
C ASN A 61 9.06 -1.39 7.29
N GLY A 62 8.45 -2.26 6.49
CA GLY A 62 8.28 -3.69 6.82
C GLY A 62 9.60 -4.49 6.91
N TRP A 63 10.63 -4.11 6.15
CA TRP A 63 11.97 -4.71 6.26
C TRP A 63 13.04 -3.61 6.25
N GLY A 64 13.37 -3.12 7.44
CA GLY A 64 14.16 -1.90 7.56
C GLY A 64 13.42 -0.72 6.94
N SER A 65 14.02 -0.04 5.97
CA SER A 65 13.37 1.07 5.24
C SER A 65 12.59 0.64 4.00
N THR A 66 12.32 -0.66 3.85
CA THR A 66 11.61 -1.20 2.68
C THR A 66 10.10 -1.25 2.96
N ASP A 67 9.33 -0.58 2.11
CA ASP A 67 7.87 -0.60 2.16
C ASP A 67 7.25 -1.65 1.23
N HIS A 68 5.99 -2.00 1.47
CA HIS A 68 5.17 -2.85 0.59
C HIS A 68 3.80 -2.21 0.33
N ILE A 69 3.24 -2.40 -0.87
CA ILE A 69 1.85 -2.01 -1.17
C ILE A 69 1.16 -3.15 -1.90
N ASP A 70 -0.06 -3.48 -1.49
CA ASP A 70 -0.75 -4.69 -1.95
C ASP A 70 -2.28 -4.56 -1.84
N LEU A 71 -2.97 -5.59 -2.29
CA LEU A 71 -4.39 -5.82 -2.05
C LEU A 71 -4.59 -6.78 -0.88
N TRP A 72 -5.56 -6.45 -0.04
CA TRP A 72 -6.01 -7.23 1.10
C TRP A 72 -7.46 -7.65 0.90
N ASP A 73 -7.77 -8.93 1.02
CA ASP A 73 -9.11 -9.49 0.78
C ASP A 73 -9.91 -9.81 2.05
N GLY A 74 -9.38 -9.46 3.22
CA GLY A 74 -9.97 -9.76 4.53
C GLY A 74 -9.26 -10.89 5.26
N GLU A 75 -8.46 -11.69 4.54
CA GLU A 75 -7.72 -12.82 5.10
C GLU A 75 -6.29 -12.95 4.55
N TYR A 76 -6.09 -12.63 3.27
CA TYR A 76 -4.84 -12.79 2.54
C TYR A 76 -4.40 -11.51 1.81
N LEU A 77 -3.08 -11.37 1.67
CA LEU A 77 -2.47 -10.44 0.72
C LEU A 77 -2.44 -11.09 -0.67
N LYS A 78 -2.61 -10.29 -1.72
CA LYS A 78 -2.52 -10.80 -3.10
C LYS A 78 -1.09 -11.16 -3.50
N GLY A 79 -0.10 -10.36 -3.10
CA GLY A 79 1.31 -10.50 -3.48
C GLY A 79 2.27 -10.78 -2.33
N GLY A 80 1.77 -11.06 -1.13
CA GLY A 80 2.59 -11.20 0.08
C GLY A 80 2.06 -12.21 1.09
N ASN A 81 2.72 -12.29 2.25
CA ASN A 81 2.27 -13.10 3.38
C ASN A 81 1.58 -12.22 4.44
N THR A 82 0.58 -12.77 5.11
CA THR A 82 -0.28 -12.04 6.06
C THR A 82 0.48 -11.57 7.30
N ASP A 83 1.51 -12.31 7.71
CA ASP A 83 2.39 -11.94 8.82
C ASP A 83 3.17 -10.63 8.57
N TRP A 84 3.29 -10.18 7.32
CA TRP A 84 3.94 -8.90 6.97
C TRP A 84 3.23 -7.69 7.55
N LEU A 85 1.93 -7.80 7.84
CA LEU A 85 1.16 -6.76 8.52
C LEU A 85 1.65 -6.50 9.95
N ASN A 86 2.45 -7.41 10.54
CA ASN A 86 3.07 -7.23 11.85
C ASN A 86 4.45 -6.56 11.78
N LEU A 87 5.02 -6.44 10.58
CA LEU A 87 6.39 -5.95 10.40
C LEU A 87 6.46 -4.44 10.22
N GLY A 88 5.38 -3.81 9.72
CA GLY A 88 5.37 -2.38 9.44
C GLY A 88 5.24 -1.51 10.69
N ASP A 89 5.96 -0.39 10.71
CA ASP A 89 5.81 0.66 11.72
C ASP A 89 4.39 1.25 11.70
N GLU A 90 3.86 1.42 10.48
CA GLU A 90 2.49 1.84 10.22
C GLU A 90 1.89 1.00 9.09
N ILE A 91 0.61 0.68 9.25
CA ILE A 91 -0.21 0.10 8.20
C ILE A 91 -1.21 1.15 7.75
N TRP A 92 -1.13 1.56 6.49
CA TRP A 92 -2.13 2.43 5.89
C TRP A 92 -3.11 1.58 5.10
N PHE A 93 -4.40 1.82 5.30
CA PHE A 93 -5.47 1.02 4.70
C PHE A 93 -6.53 1.90 4.07
N TRP A 94 -6.89 1.59 2.82
CA TRP A 94 -8.00 2.20 2.10
C TRP A 94 -9.01 1.11 1.78
N GLU A 95 -10.16 1.17 2.46
CA GLU A 95 -11.22 0.18 2.32
C GLU A 95 -11.90 0.31 0.94
N ILE A 96 -12.13 -0.82 0.29
CA ILE A 96 -12.91 -0.92 -0.95
C ILE A 96 -14.27 -1.49 -0.59
N LEU A 97 -15.31 -0.68 -0.79
CA LEU A 97 -16.69 -1.12 -0.63
C LEU A 97 -17.13 -1.78 -1.94
N VAL A 98 -17.58 -3.03 -1.84
CA VAL A 98 -18.20 -3.80 -2.93
C VAL A 98 -19.66 -4.04 -2.60
#